data_AF-A0A198UDI9-F1
#
_entry.id   AF-A0A198UDI9-F1
#
_cell.length_a   1.000
_cell.length_b   1.000
_cell.length_c   1.000
_cell.angle_alpha   90.00
_cell.angle_beta   90.00
_cell.angle_gamma   90.00
#
_symmetry.space_group_name_H-M   'P 1'
#
loop_
_entity.id
_entity.type
_entity.pdbx_description
1 polymer ?
#
loop_
_entity_poly.entity_id
_entity_poly.type
_entity_poly.pdbx_seq_one_letter_code
_entity_poly.pdbx_strand_id
1 'polypeptide(L)'
;MKSFFIDERKFNKGIRLTDNLFKLFYVYDNSAKDLNQETESRWHLVEKAWELGISRNLIDVEYDKISDLLFIKDDKYKRINITSSRSALNGYQKSRCFYCARDISILPGSDELADVDHFFPHILKPDVAKVGCRRSVNIDGVWNLVLSCTECNRGESGKFARVPNVDLLNKLHIRNEYLIGSHHLLRETLIMQTGSSEAERKQFLQKSFNFSEEKLIHTWHPYQLGRADI
;
A
#
# COMPACT_ATOMS: atom_id res chain seq x y z
N MET A 1 9.22 20.21 -9.80
CA MET A 1 8.10 19.32 -10.16
C MET A 1 7.68 19.67 -11.58
N LYS A 2 7.57 18.68 -12.49
CA LYS A 2 7.15 18.95 -13.87
C LYS A 2 5.62 19.01 -13.91
N SER A 3 5.05 20.04 -14.53
CA SER A 3 3.58 20.17 -14.61
C SER A 3 3.01 19.32 -15.74
N PHE A 4 1.90 18.62 -15.47
CA PHE A 4 1.16 17.83 -16.46
C PHE A 4 0.09 18.64 -17.20
N PHE A 5 -0.33 19.76 -16.62
CA PHE A 5 -1.27 20.68 -17.23
C PHE A 5 -0.94 22.14 -16.89
N ILE A 6 -1.49 23.06 -17.68
CA ILE A 6 -1.48 24.49 -17.41
C ILE A 6 -2.93 24.91 -17.26
N ASP A 7 -3.26 25.53 -16.12
CA ASP A 7 -4.59 26.08 -15.86
C ASP A 7 -4.72 27.42 -16.59
N GLU A 8 -5.46 27.43 -17.69
CA GLU A 8 -5.73 28.63 -18.46
C GLU A 8 -7.19 29.10 -18.29
N ARG A 9 -7.91 28.64 -17.26
CA ARG A 9 -9.33 28.95 -17.08
C ARG A 9 -9.60 30.46 -16.98
N LYS A 10 -8.63 31.21 -16.44
CA LYS A 10 -8.69 32.68 -16.34
C LYS A 10 -8.53 33.41 -17.69
N PHE A 11 -7.77 32.85 -18.63
CA PHE A 11 -7.38 33.54 -19.86
C PHE A 11 -8.02 32.95 -21.12
N ASN A 12 -8.12 31.62 -21.19
CA ASN A 12 -8.62 30.86 -22.35
C ASN A 12 -9.78 29.93 -21.99
N LYS A 13 -10.35 30.01 -20.77
CA LYS A 13 -11.43 29.12 -20.28
C LYS A 13 -11.13 27.63 -20.48
N GLY A 14 -9.85 27.25 -20.42
CA GLY A 14 -9.41 25.90 -20.76
C GLY A 14 -8.26 25.40 -19.89
N ILE A 15 -7.91 24.14 -20.09
CA ILE A 15 -6.74 23.50 -19.51
C ILE A 15 -5.89 23.00 -20.68
N ARG A 16 -4.60 23.37 -20.70
CA ARG A 16 -3.65 22.86 -21.70
C ARG A 16 -2.88 21.69 -21.12
N LEU A 17 -2.92 20.54 -21.78
CA LEU A 17 -2.10 19.39 -21.42
C LEU A 17 -0.65 19.62 -21.90
N THR A 18 0.34 19.17 -21.13
CA THR A 18 1.75 19.35 -21.47
C THR A 18 2.36 18.06 -22.02
N ASP A 19 3.50 18.18 -22.71
CA ASP A 19 4.28 17.02 -23.16
C ASP A 19 4.73 16.10 -22.02
N ASN A 20 4.73 16.57 -20.77
CA ASN A 20 5.04 15.71 -19.64
C ASN A 20 3.95 14.66 -19.42
N LEU A 21 2.68 15.01 -19.67
CA LEU A 21 1.58 14.05 -19.63
C LEU A 21 1.73 13.03 -20.76
N PHE A 22 2.10 13.49 -21.96
CA PHE A 22 2.38 12.58 -23.07
C PHE A 22 3.54 11.63 -22.73
N LYS A 23 4.65 12.14 -22.19
CA LYS A 23 5.79 11.31 -21.77
C LYS A 23 5.40 10.28 -20.72
N LEU A 24 4.44 10.58 -19.83
CA LEU A 24 3.93 9.61 -18.87
C LEU A 24 3.34 8.38 -19.57
N PHE A 25 2.51 8.59 -20.59
CA PHE A 25 1.84 7.50 -21.31
C PHE A 25 2.76 6.73 -22.26
N TYR A 26 3.75 7.39 -22.86
CA TYR A 26 4.54 6.80 -23.95
C TYR A 26 5.96 6.36 -23.57
N VAL A 27 6.54 6.86 -22.46
CA VAL A 27 7.90 6.51 -22.03
C VAL A 27 7.90 5.49 -20.88
N TYR A 28 6.84 5.45 -20.06
CA TYR A 28 6.73 4.59 -18.89
C TYR A 28 5.66 3.49 -19.08
N ASP A 29 5.79 2.73 -20.17
CA ASP A 29 4.76 1.82 -20.74
C ASP A 29 4.06 0.91 -19.70
N ASN A 30 4.74 0.44 -18.65
CA ASN A 30 4.13 -0.34 -17.57
C ASN A 30 3.27 0.50 -16.61
N SER A 31 3.76 1.67 -16.18
CA SER A 31 3.00 2.57 -15.29
C SER A 31 1.78 3.19 -15.98
N ALA A 32 1.86 3.42 -17.30
CA ALA A 32 0.75 3.97 -18.08
C ALA A 32 -0.47 3.04 -18.14
N LYS A 33 -0.22 1.73 -18.23
CA LYS A 33 -1.26 0.68 -18.29
C LYS A 33 -2.01 0.57 -16.97
N ASP A 34 -1.29 0.68 -15.85
CA ASP A 34 -1.85 0.60 -14.51
C ASP A 34 -2.54 1.92 -14.08
N LEU A 35 -2.17 3.06 -14.67
CA LEU A 35 -2.62 4.39 -14.26
C LEU A 35 -4.16 4.54 -14.26
N ASN A 36 -4.84 3.93 -15.23
CA ASN A 36 -6.30 3.96 -15.27
C ASN A 36 -6.90 3.24 -14.05
N GLN A 37 -6.43 2.04 -13.74
CA GLN A 37 -6.90 1.29 -12.57
C GLN A 37 -6.57 1.98 -11.24
N GLU A 38 -5.39 2.59 -11.14
CA GLU A 38 -5.01 3.40 -9.97
C GLU A 38 -5.95 4.61 -9.80
N THR A 39 -6.25 5.30 -10.90
CA THR A 39 -7.11 6.49 -10.90
C THR A 39 -8.53 6.13 -10.50
N GLU A 40 -9.11 5.08 -11.10
CA GLU A 40 -10.46 4.59 -10.73
C GLU A 40 -10.52 4.15 -9.27
N SER A 41 -9.47 3.49 -8.77
CA SER A 41 -9.45 3.03 -7.38
C SER A 41 -9.39 4.19 -6.38
N ARG A 42 -8.68 5.27 -6.73
CA ARG A 42 -8.67 6.51 -5.95
C ARG A 42 -10.03 7.20 -5.99
N TRP A 43 -10.70 7.22 -7.14
CA TRP A 43 -12.06 7.77 -7.25
C TRP A 43 -13.05 6.96 -6.41
N HIS A 44 -13.03 5.63 -6.49
CA HIS A 44 -13.88 4.79 -5.66
C HIS A 44 -13.66 5.00 -4.15
N LEU A 45 -12.41 5.19 -3.70
CA LEU A 45 -12.12 5.56 -2.31
C LEU A 45 -12.81 6.88 -1.92
N VAL A 46 -12.78 7.89 -2.80
CA VAL A 46 -13.43 9.20 -2.57
C VAL A 46 -14.95 9.04 -2.51
N GLU A 47 -15.53 8.37 -3.49
CA GLU A 47 -16.98 8.16 -3.60
C GLU A 47 -17.52 7.40 -2.39
N LYS A 48 -16.82 6.34 -1.97
CA LYS A 48 -17.22 5.56 -0.78
C LYS A 48 -17.10 6.34 0.51
N ALA A 49 -16.08 7.20 0.65
CA ALA A 49 -16.00 8.09 1.79
C ALA A 49 -17.22 9.04 1.86
N TRP A 50 -17.64 9.60 0.72
CA TRP A 50 -18.83 10.46 0.65
C TRP A 50 -20.14 9.71 0.91
N GLU A 51 -20.34 8.55 0.28
CA GLU A 51 -21.56 7.73 0.43
C GLU A 51 -21.84 7.40 1.89
N LEU A 52 -20.80 7.09 2.64
CA LEU A 52 -20.94 6.61 4.01
C LEU A 52 -21.09 7.75 5.02
N GLY A 53 -21.05 9.01 4.57
CA GLY A 53 -21.05 10.17 5.47
C GLY A 53 -19.87 10.16 6.44
N ILE A 54 -18.91 9.25 6.24
CA ILE A 54 -17.69 9.20 6.99
C ILE A 54 -16.97 10.49 6.60
N SER A 55 -16.53 11.27 7.58
CA SER A 55 -15.54 12.32 7.31
C SER A 55 -14.38 11.73 6.47
N ARG A 56 -13.45 12.52 5.94
CA ARG A 56 -12.31 12.02 5.12
C ARG A 56 -11.44 10.92 5.79
N ASN A 57 -11.79 10.51 7.00
CA ASN A 57 -11.15 9.54 7.87
C ASN A 57 -11.81 8.17 7.69
N LEU A 58 -11.29 7.32 6.80
CA LEU A 58 -11.64 5.89 6.81
C LEU A 58 -11.05 5.26 8.09
N ILE A 59 -11.89 5.05 9.11
CA ILE A 59 -11.43 4.74 10.47
C ILE A 59 -11.01 3.27 10.65
N ASP A 60 -11.28 2.35 9.72
CA ASP A 60 -10.68 1.00 9.79
C ASP A 60 -10.67 0.26 8.45
N VAL A 61 -9.71 0.61 7.58
CA VAL A 61 -9.52 -0.12 6.32
C VAL A 61 -8.75 -1.40 6.60
N GLU A 62 -9.38 -2.53 6.27
CA GLU A 62 -8.85 -3.87 6.44
C GLU A 62 -8.74 -4.57 5.08
N TYR A 63 -7.77 -5.47 4.95
CA TYR A 63 -7.60 -6.33 3.78
C TYR A 63 -8.27 -7.68 3.93
N ASP A 64 -8.94 -8.12 2.87
CA ASP A 64 -9.50 -9.46 2.77
C ASP A 64 -8.70 -10.31 1.79
N LYS A 65 -7.97 -11.31 2.31
CA LYS A 65 -7.14 -12.20 1.49
C LYS A 65 -7.92 -13.03 0.47
N ILE A 66 -9.20 -13.31 0.73
CA ILE A 66 -10.02 -14.18 -0.15
C ILE A 66 -10.44 -13.40 -1.40
N SER A 67 -10.92 -12.16 -1.22
CA SER A 67 -11.40 -11.31 -2.31
C SER A 67 -10.33 -10.39 -2.89
N ASP A 68 -9.19 -10.22 -2.21
CA ASP A 68 -8.13 -9.27 -2.54
C ASP A 68 -8.59 -7.80 -2.54
N LEU A 69 -9.53 -7.49 -1.63
CA LEU A 69 -10.17 -6.18 -1.52
C LEU A 69 -9.82 -5.49 -0.20
N LEU A 70 -9.82 -4.16 -0.25
CA LEU A 70 -9.89 -3.32 0.93
C LEU A 70 -11.35 -3.09 1.31
N PHE A 71 -11.68 -3.28 2.59
CA PHE A 71 -13.01 -3.07 3.13
C PHE A 71 -12.96 -2.23 4.40
N ILE A 72 -14.09 -1.65 4.74
CA ILE A 72 -14.35 -1.03 6.05
C ILE A 72 -15.54 -1.70 6.71
N LYS A 73 -15.63 -1.53 8.03
CA LYS A 73 -16.81 -1.90 8.81
C LYS A 73 -17.65 -0.65 9.05
N ASP A 74 -18.93 -0.71 8.72
CA ASP A 74 -19.87 0.35 9.09
C ASP A 74 -20.26 0.27 10.58
N ASP A 75 -21.03 1.25 11.06
CA ASP A 75 -21.54 1.29 12.45
C ASP A 75 -22.42 0.08 12.83
N LYS A 76 -22.86 -0.71 11.83
CA LYS A 76 -23.65 -1.94 11.99
C LYS A 76 -22.79 -3.20 11.79
N TYR A 77 -21.46 -3.06 11.81
CA TYR A 77 -20.48 -4.13 11.60
C TYR A 77 -20.59 -4.84 10.24
N LYS A 78 -21.23 -4.22 9.25
CA LYS A 78 -21.27 -4.75 7.88
C LYS A 78 -19.98 -4.41 7.16
N ARG A 79 -19.47 -5.38 6.39
CA ARG A 79 -18.30 -5.21 5.54
C ARG A 79 -18.71 -4.51 4.25
N ILE A 80 -18.05 -3.39 3.95
CA ILE A 80 -18.27 -2.61 2.74
C ILE A 80 -16.98 -2.61 1.93
N ASN A 81 -17.04 -3.17 0.73
CA ASN A 81 -15.92 -3.17 -0.20
C ASN A 81 -15.66 -1.74 -0.67
N ILE A 82 -14.40 -1.33 -0.65
CA ILE A 82 -13.99 -0.01 -1.10
C ILE A 82 -13.33 -0.09 -2.47
N THR A 83 -12.25 -0.87 -2.59
CA THR A 83 -11.48 -0.97 -3.83
C THR A 83 -10.54 -2.18 -3.82
N SER A 84 -9.95 -2.47 -4.98
CA SER A 84 -8.88 -3.46 -5.14
C SER A 84 -7.64 -3.05 -4.35
N SER A 85 -7.09 -3.98 -3.56
CA SER A 85 -5.87 -3.73 -2.79
C SER A 85 -4.67 -3.43 -3.66
N ARG A 86 -4.55 -4.12 -4.81
CA ARG A 86 -3.46 -3.88 -5.75
C ARG A 86 -3.48 -2.46 -6.28
N SER A 87 -4.63 -2.03 -6.79
CA SER A 87 -4.79 -0.73 -7.42
C SER A 87 -4.64 0.42 -6.41
N ALA A 88 -5.07 0.23 -5.16
CA ALA A 88 -4.88 1.21 -4.09
C ALA A 88 -3.39 1.35 -3.67
N LEU A 89 -2.63 0.27 -3.69
CA LEU A 89 -1.22 0.25 -3.26
C LEU A 89 -0.26 0.63 -4.40
N ASN A 90 -0.60 0.34 -5.66
CA ASN A 90 0.32 0.46 -6.80
C ASN A 90 0.82 1.89 -7.03
N GLY A 91 -0.07 2.88 -6.86
CA GLY A 91 0.29 4.29 -7.05
C GLY A 91 1.40 4.79 -6.11
N TYR A 92 1.78 3.99 -5.10
CA TYR A 92 2.86 4.29 -4.15
C TYR A 92 4.08 3.38 -4.30
N GLN A 93 3.96 2.33 -5.12
CA GLN A 93 5.04 1.41 -5.45
C GLN A 93 5.47 1.49 -6.92
N LYS A 94 4.77 2.31 -7.72
CA LYS A 94 5.14 2.67 -9.11
C LYS A 94 5.26 1.44 -10.02
N SER A 95 4.34 0.48 -9.90
CA SER A 95 4.40 -0.80 -10.63
C SER A 95 5.70 -1.58 -10.41
N ARG A 96 6.30 -1.48 -9.20
CA ARG A 96 7.51 -2.24 -8.83
C ARG A 96 7.29 -3.06 -7.55
N CYS A 97 7.84 -4.26 -7.56
CA CYS A 97 7.90 -5.14 -6.40
C CYS A 97 8.59 -4.43 -5.23
N PHE A 98 7.94 -4.41 -4.06
CA PHE A 98 8.47 -3.77 -2.85
C PHE A 98 9.84 -4.30 -2.45
N TYR A 99 10.06 -5.61 -2.64
CA TYR A 99 11.25 -6.31 -2.16
C TYR A 99 12.45 -6.15 -3.11
N CYS A 100 12.31 -6.61 -4.35
CA CYS A 100 13.41 -6.68 -5.32
C CYS A 100 13.42 -5.56 -6.36
N ALA A 101 12.39 -4.69 -6.36
CA ALA A 101 12.21 -3.58 -7.29
C ALA A 101 12.11 -3.98 -8.77
N ARG A 102 11.83 -5.25 -9.10
CA ARG A 102 11.45 -5.60 -10.48
C ARG A 102 10.08 -5.04 -10.82
N ASP A 103 9.81 -4.86 -12.11
CA ASP A 103 8.50 -4.44 -12.58
C ASP A 103 7.45 -5.52 -12.28
N ILE A 104 6.24 -5.06 -11.96
CA ILE A 104 5.04 -5.88 -11.71
C ILE A 104 3.86 -5.20 -12.41
N SER A 105 2.75 -5.92 -12.57
CA SER A 105 1.49 -5.39 -13.06
C SER A 105 0.38 -5.60 -12.04
N ILE A 106 -0.63 -4.73 -12.07
CA ILE A 106 -1.88 -4.93 -11.32
C ILE A 106 -3.04 -5.39 -12.21
N LEU A 107 -2.80 -5.56 -13.52
CA LEU A 107 -3.81 -5.97 -14.47
C LEU A 107 -4.10 -7.47 -14.35
N PRO A 108 -5.37 -7.87 -14.12
CA PRO A 108 -5.75 -9.29 -14.09
C PRO A 108 -5.32 -10.03 -15.35
N GLY A 109 -4.75 -11.22 -15.17
CA GLY A 109 -4.29 -12.08 -16.28
C GLY A 109 -2.88 -11.76 -16.79
N SER A 110 -2.19 -10.76 -16.23
CA SER A 110 -0.76 -10.54 -16.51
C SER A 110 0.10 -11.65 -15.92
N ASP A 111 1.14 -12.08 -16.65
CA ASP A 111 2.15 -13.02 -16.14
C ASP A 111 2.95 -12.42 -14.97
N GLU A 112 3.07 -11.09 -14.96
CA GLU A 112 3.74 -10.30 -13.91
C GLU A 112 2.74 -9.76 -12.88
N LEU A 113 1.57 -10.39 -12.74
CA LEU A 113 0.56 -9.96 -11.78
C LEU A 113 1.14 -9.98 -10.36
N ALA A 114 1.10 -8.83 -9.71
CA ALA A 114 1.59 -8.63 -8.36
C ALA A 114 0.78 -9.46 -7.35
N ASP A 115 1.45 -9.90 -6.29
CA ASP A 115 0.80 -10.37 -5.08
C ASP A 115 0.68 -9.23 -4.07
N VAL A 116 -0.43 -9.21 -3.34
CA VAL A 116 -0.55 -8.46 -2.09
C VAL A 116 0.03 -9.33 -0.98
N ASP A 117 1.10 -8.87 -0.36
CA ASP A 117 1.77 -9.54 0.74
C ASP A 117 1.68 -8.72 2.03
N HIS A 118 1.63 -9.43 3.15
CA HIS A 118 1.76 -8.86 4.48
C HIS A 118 3.23 -8.82 4.86
N PHE A 119 3.81 -7.62 4.97
CA PHE A 119 5.21 -7.44 5.35
C PHE A 119 5.54 -8.21 6.63
N PHE A 120 4.75 -8.01 7.69
CA PHE A 120 4.69 -8.88 8.85
C PHE A 120 3.72 -10.02 8.57
N PRO A 121 4.19 -11.29 8.56
CA PRO A 121 3.40 -12.43 8.10
C PRO A 121 2.03 -12.56 8.77
N HIS A 122 0.99 -12.80 7.96
CA HIS A 122 -0.39 -12.99 8.45
C HIS A 122 -0.54 -14.09 9.50
N ILE A 123 0.36 -15.09 9.53
CA ILE A 123 0.37 -16.15 10.55
C ILE A 123 0.50 -15.61 11.99
N LEU A 124 1.03 -14.40 12.17
CA LEU A 124 1.15 -13.73 13.47
C LEU A 124 -0.18 -13.18 14.00
N LYS A 125 -1.25 -13.15 13.17
CA LYS A 125 -2.53 -12.52 13.51
C LYS A 125 -3.14 -13.05 14.83
N PRO A 126 -3.15 -14.37 15.11
CA PRO A 126 -3.67 -14.88 16.39
C PRO A 126 -2.86 -14.44 17.60
N ASP A 127 -1.55 -14.24 17.46
CA ASP A 127 -0.68 -13.84 18.56
C ASP A 127 -0.77 -12.33 18.80
N VAL A 128 -0.72 -11.53 17.74
CA VAL A 128 -0.82 -10.06 17.82
C VAL A 128 -2.16 -9.61 18.40
N ALA A 129 -3.24 -10.34 18.10
CA ALA A 129 -4.56 -10.06 18.68
C ALA A 129 -4.60 -10.16 20.21
N LYS A 130 -3.66 -10.89 20.83
CA LYS A 130 -3.61 -11.14 22.29
C LYS A 130 -2.68 -10.18 23.04
N VAL A 131 -1.84 -9.42 22.32
CA VAL A 131 -0.73 -8.65 22.91
C VAL A 131 -1.11 -7.17 23.12
N GLY A 132 -2.25 -6.72 22.59
CA GLY A 132 -2.71 -5.33 22.72
C GLY A 132 -3.45 -5.05 24.03
N CYS A 133 -2.84 -4.31 24.96
CA CYS A 133 -3.50 -3.90 26.23
C CYS A 133 -4.53 -2.75 26.08
N ARG A 134 -4.64 -2.10 24.90
CA ARG A 134 -5.58 -0.97 24.68
C ARG A 134 -6.31 -0.97 23.33
N ARG A 135 -5.65 -1.45 22.27
CA ARG A 135 -6.25 -1.71 20.96
C ARG A 135 -5.50 -2.87 20.33
N SER A 136 -6.22 -3.86 19.79
CA SER A 136 -5.59 -4.94 19.03
C SER A 136 -4.90 -4.35 17.81
N VAL A 137 -3.66 -4.78 17.55
CA VAL A 137 -2.98 -4.41 16.30
C VAL A 137 -3.63 -5.19 15.16
N ASN A 138 -4.03 -4.47 14.12
CA ASN A 138 -4.62 -5.05 12.92
C ASN A 138 -3.51 -5.36 11.90
N ILE A 139 -3.17 -6.64 11.76
CA ILE A 139 -2.17 -7.11 10.78
C ILE A 139 -2.66 -6.88 9.33
N ASP A 140 -3.97 -6.87 9.10
CA ASP A 140 -4.55 -6.63 7.76
C ASP A 140 -4.68 -5.13 7.44
N GLY A 141 -4.08 -4.26 8.24
CA GLY A 141 -4.03 -2.83 7.98
C GLY A 141 -3.09 -2.49 6.82
N VAL A 142 -3.45 -1.44 6.07
CA VAL A 142 -2.69 -0.94 4.91
C VAL A 142 -1.22 -0.66 5.21
N TRP A 143 -0.91 -0.30 6.46
CA TRP A 143 0.46 -0.07 6.94
C TRP A 143 1.38 -1.30 6.77
N ASN A 144 0.80 -2.50 6.70
CA ASN A 144 1.48 -3.79 6.63
C ASN A 144 1.39 -4.45 5.24
N LEU A 145 0.62 -3.90 4.30
CA LEU A 145 0.40 -4.52 2.99
C LEU A 145 1.33 -3.94 1.92
N VAL A 146 1.96 -4.79 1.13
CA VAL A 146 2.85 -4.39 0.04
C VAL A 146 2.55 -5.18 -1.24
N LEU A 147 2.83 -4.59 -2.39
CA LEU A 147 2.86 -5.32 -3.67
C LEU A 147 4.21 -5.99 -3.87
N SER A 148 4.19 -7.25 -4.28
CA SER A 148 5.38 -8.07 -4.48
C SER A 148 5.25 -8.91 -5.75
N CYS A 149 6.37 -9.28 -6.36
CA CYS A 149 6.38 -10.30 -7.39
C CYS A 149 6.18 -11.68 -6.77
N THR A 150 5.73 -12.64 -7.58
CA THR A 150 5.44 -14.00 -7.11
C THR A 150 6.68 -14.69 -6.54
N GLU A 151 7.88 -14.44 -7.08
CA GLU A 151 9.12 -15.06 -6.58
C GLU A 151 9.58 -14.50 -5.23
N CYS A 152 9.30 -13.23 -4.93
CA CYS A 152 9.59 -12.66 -3.62
C CYS A 152 8.58 -13.11 -2.57
N ASN A 153 7.30 -13.23 -2.94
CA ASN A 153 6.25 -13.57 -1.99
C ASN A 153 6.16 -15.08 -1.70
N ARG A 154 6.22 -15.89 -2.77
CA ARG A 154 5.87 -17.32 -2.73
C ARG A 154 7.12 -18.21 -2.68
N GLY A 155 6.90 -19.47 -2.32
CA GLY A 155 7.91 -20.53 -2.37
C GLY A 155 8.94 -20.47 -1.24
N GLU A 156 9.75 -21.54 -1.14
CA GLU A 156 10.73 -21.73 -0.06
C GLU A 156 11.90 -20.73 -0.11
N SER A 157 12.19 -20.21 -1.31
CA SER A 157 13.22 -19.18 -1.53
C SER A 157 12.68 -17.76 -1.36
N GLY A 158 11.36 -17.58 -1.44
CA GLY A 158 10.70 -16.32 -1.18
C GLY A 158 10.55 -16.03 0.32
N LYS A 159 9.87 -14.94 0.63
CA LYS A 159 9.55 -14.53 1.99
C LYS A 159 8.64 -15.53 2.67
N PHE A 160 7.53 -15.91 2.01
CA PHE A 160 6.49 -16.76 2.58
C PHE A 160 6.07 -16.26 3.98
N ALA A 161 6.40 -17.02 5.04
CA ALA A 161 6.12 -16.67 6.43
C ALA A 161 7.34 -16.10 7.19
N ARG A 162 8.45 -15.77 6.52
CA ARG A 162 9.65 -15.19 7.15
C ARG A 162 9.50 -13.69 7.39
N VAL A 163 10.25 -13.17 8.35
CA VAL A 163 10.26 -11.74 8.69
C VAL A 163 11.23 -10.99 7.77
N PRO A 164 10.81 -9.99 6.98
CA PRO A 164 11.74 -9.20 6.17
C PRO A 164 12.75 -8.47 7.07
N ASN A 165 14.01 -8.35 6.64
CA ASN A 165 15.06 -7.72 7.45
C ASN A 165 14.83 -6.23 7.79
N VAL A 166 15.69 -5.67 8.64
CA VAL A 166 15.59 -4.28 9.10
C VAL A 166 15.72 -3.24 7.97
N ASP A 167 16.44 -3.55 6.88
CA ASP A 167 16.52 -2.64 5.73
C ASP A 167 15.18 -2.52 5.02
N LEU A 168 14.48 -3.65 4.85
CA LEU A 168 13.13 -3.69 4.31
C LEU A 168 12.13 -3.02 5.26
N LEU A 169 12.35 -3.09 6.57
CA LEU A 169 11.56 -2.35 7.57
C LEU A 169 11.71 -0.84 7.39
N ASN A 170 12.94 -0.37 7.17
CA ASN A 170 13.20 1.05 6.89
C ASN A 170 12.53 1.48 5.58
N LYS A 171 12.54 0.64 4.53
CA LYS A 171 11.77 0.90 3.30
C LYS A 171 10.27 0.98 3.56
N LEU A 172 9.74 0.11 4.43
CA LEU A 172 8.32 0.12 4.79
C LEU A 172 7.95 1.42 5.51
N HIS A 173 8.78 1.87 6.44
CA HIS A 173 8.66 3.17 7.12
C HIS A 173 8.58 4.30 6.10
N ILE A 174 9.57 4.42 5.21
CA ILE A 174 9.62 5.47 4.18
C ILE A 174 8.35 5.45 3.31
N ARG A 175 7.92 4.27 2.85
CA ARG A 175 6.71 4.12 2.04
C ARG A 175 5.46 4.60 2.80
N ASN A 176 5.32 4.23 4.07
CA ASN A 176 4.17 4.63 4.89
C ASN A 176 4.17 6.13 5.17
N GLU A 177 5.32 6.75 5.42
CA GLU A 177 5.44 8.20 5.58
C GLU A 177 5.11 8.94 4.27
N TYR A 178 5.53 8.40 3.12
CA TYR A 178 5.17 8.96 1.82
C TYR A 178 3.65 8.92 1.57
N LEU A 179 2.98 7.81 1.89
CA LEU A 179 1.52 7.69 1.85
C LEU A 179 0.85 8.75 2.73
N ILE A 180 1.34 8.95 3.95
CA ILE A 180 0.80 9.94 4.89
C ILE A 180 0.98 11.37 4.39
N GLY A 181 2.13 11.69 3.78
CA GLY A 181 2.42 13.02 3.24
C GLY A 181 1.62 13.39 1.99
N SER A 182 1.11 12.40 1.25
CA SER A 182 0.52 12.58 -0.09
C SER A 182 -0.95 13.04 -0.14
N HIS A 183 -1.55 13.46 0.97
CA HIS A 183 -2.99 13.77 1.09
C HIS A 183 -3.92 12.64 0.61
N HIS A 184 -3.45 11.39 0.70
CA HIS A 184 -4.25 10.23 0.33
C HIS A 184 -5.35 9.94 1.35
N LEU A 185 -6.45 9.32 0.91
CA LEU A 185 -7.56 8.93 1.78
C LEU A 185 -7.18 7.88 2.84
N LEU A 186 -6.12 7.10 2.59
CA LEU A 186 -5.59 6.15 3.58
C LEU A 186 -4.65 6.80 4.61
N ARG A 187 -4.34 8.09 4.48
CA ARG A 187 -3.48 8.84 5.42
C ARG A 187 -3.97 8.70 6.85
N GLU A 188 -5.24 9.02 7.07
CA GLU A 188 -5.84 9.02 8.42
C GLU A 188 -5.90 7.61 8.98
N THR A 189 -6.17 6.61 8.13
CA THR A 189 -6.10 5.20 8.51
C THR A 189 -4.70 4.83 8.99
N LEU A 190 -3.65 5.22 8.27
CA LEU A 190 -2.26 4.95 8.65
C LEU A 190 -1.90 5.64 9.96
N ILE A 191 -2.22 6.93 10.12
CA ILE A 191 -1.97 7.69 11.34
C ILE A 191 -2.67 7.04 12.53
N MET A 192 -3.94 6.71 12.40
CA MET A 192 -4.71 6.10 13.48
C MET A 192 -4.22 4.68 13.82
N GLN A 193 -3.82 3.88 12.83
CA GLN A 193 -3.34 2.51 13.05
C GLN A 193 -1.91 2.46 13.63
N THR A 194 -1.06 3.44 13.31
CA THR A 194 0.39 3.35 13.60
C THR A 194 0.93 4.43 14.54
N GLY A 195 0.26 5.58 14.68
CA GLY A 195 0.70 6.67 15.55
C GLY A 195 0.51 8.08 14.96
N SER A 196 0.32 9.06 15.84
CA SER A 196 0.07 10.47 15.49
C SER A 196 1.32 11.18 14.97
N SER A 197 2.50 10.84 15.50
CA SER A 197 3.79 11.37 15.07
C SER A 197 4.64 10.34 14.32
N GLU A 198 5.55 10.78 13.46
CA GLU A 198 6.48 9.87 12.76
C GLU A 198 7.30 9.03 13.75
N ALA A 199 7.69 9.61 14.89
CA ALA A 199 8.41 8.90 15.95
C ALA A 199 7.58 7.74 16.55
N GLU A 200 6.29 7.97 16.82
CA GLU A 200 5.37 6.92 17.27
C GLU A 200 5.21 5.83 16.22
N ARG A 201 5.06 6.19 14.94
CA ARG A 201 4.92 5.24 13.82
C ARG A 201 6.16 4.40 13.62
N LYS A 202 7.35 5.01 13.67
CA LYS A 202 8.63 4.29 13.62
C LYS A 202 8.77 3.32 14.80
N GLN A 203 8.42 3.77 16.02
CA GLN A 203 8.45 2.92 17.19
C GLN A 203 7.44 1.75 17.08
N PHE A 204 6.25 2.00 16.54
CA PHE A 204 5.25 0.97 16.28
C PHE A 204 5.77 -0.11 15.33
N LEU A 205 6.40 0.28 14.21
CA LEU A 205 7.01 -0.66 13.26
C LEU A 205 8.15 -1.44 13.90
N GLN A 206 9.00 -0.79 14.70
CA GLN A 206 10.09 -1.47 15.39
C GLN A 206 9.58 -2.49 16.43
N LYS A 207 8.54 -2.14 17.20
CA LYS A 207 7.91 -3.08 18.14
C LYS A 207 7.30 -4.28 17.41
N SER A 208 6.64 -4.04 16.28
CA SER A 208 6.07 -5.10 15.45
C SER A 208 7.15 -6.02 14.89
N PHE A 209 8.28 -5.46 14.50
CA PHE A 209 9.45 -6.20 14.03
C PHE A 209 10.05 -7.08 15.13
N ASN A 210 10.37 -6.51 16.29
CA ASN A 210 10.93 -7.26 17.40
C ASN A 210 10.01 -8.42 17.82
N PHE A 211 8.71 -8.16 17.91
CA PHE A 211 7.70 -9.19 18.20
C PHE A 211 7.71 -10.32 17.15
N SER A 212 7.81 -9.96 15.87
CA SER A 212 7.81 -10.93 14.77
C SER A 212 9.09 -11.79 14.79
N GLU A 213 10.24 -11.17 15.05
CA GLU A 213 11.52 -11.89 15.17
C GLU A 213 11.51 -12.86 16.37
N GLU A 214 11.00 -12.43 17.52
CA GLU A 214 10.88 -13.29 18.71
C GLU A 214 9.97 -14.51 18.45
N LYS A 215 8.92 -14.34 17.64
CA LYS A 215 7.94 -15.41 17.37
C LYS A 215 8.33 -16.35 16.25
N LEU A 216 8.94 -15.84 15.18
CA LEU A 216 9.20 -16.61 13.96
C LEU A 216 10.69 -16.97 13.78
N ILE A 217 11.59 -16.32 14.53
CA ILE A 217 13.03 -16.66 14.68
C ILE A 217 13.77 -16.83 13.33
N HIS A 218 13.27 -16.22 12.25
CA HIS A 218 13.88 -16.28 10.92
C HIS A 218 13.66 -14.97 10.17
N THR A 219 14.76 -14.34 9.72
CA THR A 219 14.73 -13.17 8.86
C THR A 219 14.94 -13.53 7.38
N TRP A 220 14.50 -12.66 6.48
CA TRP A 220 14.58 -12.84 5.03
C TRP A 220 14.97 -11.57 4.29
N HIS A 221 15.71 -11.73 3.20
CA HIS A 221 15.97 -10.70 2.20
C HIS A 221 15.83 -11.29 0.79
N PRO A 222 15.37 -10.51 -0.20
CA PRO A 222 15.31 -10.96 -1.59
C PRO A 222 16.72 -11.03 -2.21
N TYR A 223 16.81 -11.74 -3.33
CA TYR A 223 17.86 -11.49 -4.31
C TYR A 223 17.54 -10.18 -5.05
N GLN A 224 18.44 -9.18 -5.01
CA GLN A 224 18.20 -7.90 -5.68
C GLN A 224 18.32 -8.06 -7.20
N LEU A 225 17.27 -7.66 -7.92
CA LEU A 225 17.22 -7.73 -9.40
C LEU A 225 17.10 -6.33 -10.05
N GLY A 226 16.73 -5.27 -9.30
CA GLY A 226 16.59 -3.91 -9.83
C GLY A 226 17.20 -2.82 -8.94
N ARG A 227 17.40 -1.62 -9.50
CA ARG A 227 17.87 -0.44 -8.73
C ARG A 227 16.82 -0.02 -7.69
N ALA A 228 17.27 0.14 -6.46
CA ALA A 228 16.48 0.61 -5.32
C ALA A 228 16.31 2.13 -5.36
N ASP A 229 15.39 2.62 -6.20
CA ASP A 229 15.01 4.03 -6.24
C ASP A 229 13.64 4.18 -5.56
N ILE A 230 13.64 4.63 -4.30
CA ILE A 230 12.43 5.12 -3.62
C ILE A 230 12.52 6.64 -3.54
#